data_AF-A0A9P8C269-F1
#
_entry.id   AF-A0A9P8C269-F1
#
_cell.length_a   1.000
_cell.length_b   1.000
_cell.length_c   1.000
_cell.angle_alpha   90.00
_cell.angle_beta   90.00
_cell.angle_gamma   90.00
#
_symmetry.space_group_name_H-M   'P 1'
#
loop_
_entity.id
_entity.type
_entity.pdbx_description
1 polymer ?
#
loop_
_entity_poly.entity_id
_entity_poly.type
_entity_poly.pdbx_seq_one_letter_code
_entity_poly.pdbx_strand_id
1 'polypeptide(L)'
;MKLSHGALVASWLLPALAAPVEIVPVDVKPTVIYESPNLNLDKSGMTVLKPVVGSGDLFKARPSPGSFKDFKLKKEITLSWKNDEVLANATLRANWNGAPNMKVINMEDFGDALEGVDCTAPYMYLDFKIKDTDLFNSVMKEWGWVNDKTENQIVLFANHKSCGPDATREPYMVKSIQYDLKLLKALLKVEPVKDFEAIVYDGEFEYTTLVDPNDEIPPSFYDAETVWDPAFDSPPITKRDVAISHPVSRIDVSKTLNLNHNFNGNIFSFGDSDANLRLDCVDCRTRGYVTAQGYIKFGFFRIEKAYVEFRASQVQAVMNLKLQAHLEREVKDHKIVLPLTAFIGIPKLAAVRMGVDIGIGWDMNFSATGVMTFGVTATMAQSKYRNCFKGCSDVKSGWNWSLSKNGPEFEGDITARIGLHLLVNPKVAAEIVGFGYEGGVAFLAPKFQGDVSFQGNTQGGICGDPLVTAGIDVDLAYGYEGYVYAGQNYQNTDFQSPIFPPHMSTFFDECYPLKKMDGVPSPRATKLCEQFRTFATEREKIGANQQATLTACEAQDWDAAEKACKGINTRVLSTFSKRFSLPFISLAPTAVCGVFKL
;
A
#
# COMPACT_ATOMS: atom_id res chain seq x y z
N MET A 1 6.97 65.71 -19.93
CA MET A 1 7.66 66.97 -19.58
C MET A 1 8.98 66.61 -18.91
N LYS A 2 10.11 66.95 -19.57
CA LYS A 2 11.52 67.07 -19.10
C LYS A 2 12.16 65.93 -18.26
N LEU A 3 13.17 65.23 -18.83
CA LEU A 3 14.64 65.40 -18.63
C LEU A 3 15.12 64.73 -17.32
N SER A 4 16.33 64.22 -17.11
CA SER A 4 17.50 63.76 -17.88
C SER A 4 18.55 63.33 -16.83
N HIS A 5 19.46 62.44 -17.23
CA HIS A 5 20.78 62.12 -16.66
C HIS A 5 21.44 63.11 -15.68
N GLY A 6 22.17 62.56 -14.68
CA GLY A 6 23.23 63.24 -13.94
C GLY A 6 23.90 62.34 -12.87
N ALA A 7 25.19 62.06 -13.05
CA ALA A 7 26.07 61.24 -12.20
C ALA A 7 26.92 62.10 -11.23
N LEU A 8 27.47 61.48 -10.15
CA LEU A 8 28.81 61.66 -9.52
C LEU A 8 28.81 61.08 -8.07
N VAL A 9 29.47 59.95 -7.80
CA VAL A 9 30.83 59.76 -7.23
C VAL A 9 30.97 60.02 -5.71
N ALA A 10 31.25 58.97 -4.94
CA ALA A 10 32.34 58.92 -3.95
C ALA A 10 32.60 57.47 -3.48
N SER A 11 33.88 57.11 -3.43
CA SER A 11 34.48 55.79 -3.22
C SER A 11 35.18 55.74 -1.86
N TRP A 12 35.09 54.64 -1.10
CA TRP A 12 36.08 54.23 -0.08
C TRP A 12 36.12 52.68 0.09
N LEU A 13 37.25 52.07 -0.34
CA LEU A 13 38.09 50.99 0.25
C LEU A 13 37.41 49.89 1.13
N LEU A 14 37.66 48.57 1.09
CA LEU A 14 38.66 47.62 0.55
C LEU A 14 38.09 46.16 0.75
N PRO A 15 38.77 45.03 0.39
CA PRO A 15 38.17 43.85 -0.24
C PRO A 15 38.14 42.58 0.64
N ALA A 16 37.30 41.61 0.28
CA ALA A 16 37.55 40.17 0.49
C ALA A 16 36.57 39.30 -0.32
N LEU A 17 37.12 38.64 -1.35
CA LEU A 17 36.74 37.37 -1.99
C LEU A 17 35.40 36.70 -1.59
N ALA A 18 34.42 36.77 -2.49
CA ALA A 18 33.51 35.67 -2.80
C ALA A 18 32.99 35.88 -4.23
N ALA A 19 33.26 34.94 -5.14
CA ALA A 19 32.72 34.99 -6.50
C ALA A 19 31.19 34.85 -6.44
N PRO A 20 30.42 35.69 -7.15
CA PRO A 20 28.99 35.44 -7.32
C PRO A 20 28.81 34.25 -8.25
N VAL A 21 28.09 33.22 -7.76
CA VAL A 21 27.51 32.19 -8.61
C VAL A 21 26.46 32.88 -9.48
N GLU A 22 26.78 33.05 -10.76
CA GLU A 22 25.83 33.48 -11.78
C GLU A 22 24.80 32.36 -11.96
N ILE A 23 23.60 32.55 -11.41
CA ILE A 23 22.46 31.68 -11.69
C ILE A 23 22.03 31.98 -13.11
N VAL A 24 22.53 31.19 -14.06
CA VAL A 24 22.00 31.16 -15.42
C VAL A 24 20.55 30.67 -15.32
N PRO A 25 19.54 31.46 -15.73
CA PRO A 25 18.19 30.95 -15.82
C PRO A 25 18.19 29.79 -16.82
N VAL A 26 17.85 28.59 -16.35
CA VAL A 26 17.60 27.45 -17.22
C VAL A 26 16.36 27.81 -18.04
N ASP A 27 16.59 28.06 -19.33
CA ASP A 27 15.56 28.24 -20.34
C ASP A 27 14.83 26.89 -20.50
N VAL A 28 13.78 26.69 -19.70
CA VAL A 28 12.91 25.52 -19.81
C VAL A 28 12.09 25.69 -21.07
N LYS A 29 12.62 25.16 -22.19
CA LYS A 29 11.83 24.96 -23.40
C LYS A 29 10.55 24.21 -23.04
N PRO A 30 9.37 24.59 -23.59
CA PRO A 30 8.14 23.85 -23.35
C PRO A 30 8.32 22.42 -23.86
N THR A 31 8.41 21.49 -22.93
CA THR A 31 8.54 20.06 -23.22
C THR A 31 7.26 19.60 -23.90
N VAL A 32 7.46 19.10 -25.11
CA VAL A 32 6.64 18.18 -25.91
C VAL A 32 5.44 17.58 -25.16
N ILE A 33 4.24 17.79 -25.72
CA ILE A 33 3.01 17.09 -25.36
C ILE A 33 3.26 15.60 -25.67
N TYR A 34 3.47 14.78 -24.64
CA TYR A 34 3.53 13.33 -24.80
C TYR A 34 2.11 12.77 -24.90
N GLU A 35 1.85 12.01 -25.96
CA GLU A 35 0.67 11.14 -26.04
C GLU A 35 0.77 10.09 -24.93
N SER A 36 -0.20 10.12 -24.01
CA SER A 36 -0.20 9.31 -22.78
C SER A 36 -0.78 7.91 -23.02
N PRO A 37 -0.29 6.85 -22.34
CA PRO A 37 -0.82 5.50 -22.51
C PRO A 37 -2.22 5.37 -21.89
N ASN A 38 -3.15 4.80 -22.66
CA ASN A 38 -4.54 4.56 -22.25
C ASN A 38 -4.61 3.66 -21.01
N LEU A 39 -4.94 4.23 -19.85
CA LEU A 39 -5.31 3.49 -18.66
C LEU A 39 -6.70 2.87 -18.92
N ASN A 40 -6.74 1.66 -19.49
CA ASN A 40 -8.00 0.98 -19.79
C ASN A 40 -8.62 0.48 -18.48
N LEU A 41 -9.52 1.28 -17.91
CA LEU A 41 -10.28 0.91 -16.73
C LEU A 41 -11.30 -0.16 -17.12
N ASP A 42 -10.97 -1.43 -16.85
CA ASP A 42 -11.97 -2.49 -16.90
C ASP A 42 -13.13 -2.12 -15.96
N LYS A 43 -14.33 -2.00 -16.53
CA LYS A 43 -15.57 -1.65 -15.80
C LYS A 43 -16.24 -2.89 -15.20
N SER A 44 -15.69 -4.08 -15.41
CA SER A 44 -16.16 -5.31 -14.78
C SER A 44 -15.86 -5.29 -13.27
N GLY A 45 -16.85 -5.63 -12.43
CA GLY A 45 -16.71 -5.61 -10.97
C GLY A 45 -16.93 -4.25 -10.27
N MET A 46 -17.49 -3.26 -10.98
CA MET A 46 -17.74 -1.92 -10.44
C MET A 46 -18.81 -1.93 -9.32
N THR A 47 -18.45 -1.45 -8.13
CA THR A 47 -19.45 -1.19 -7.09
C THR A 47 -20.17 0.12 -7.39
N VAL A 48 -21.39 0.02 -7.90
CA VAL A 48 -22.20 1.19 -8.25
C VAL A 48 -22.83 1.78 -6.99
N LEU A 49 -22.61 3.07 -6.73
CA LEU A 49 -23.36 3.78 -5.69
C LEU A 49 -24.80 3.97 -6.15
N LYS A 50 -25.77 3.58 -5.32
CA LYS A 50 -27.19 3.73 -5.61
C LYS A 50 -27.69 5.09 -5.12
N PRO A 51 -28.54 5.79 -5.88
CA PRO A 51 -29.25 6.98 -5.44
C PRO A 51 -29.93 6.75 -4.09
N VAL A 52 -29.73 7.68 -3.15
CA VAL A 52 -30.53 7.76 -1.93
C VAL A 52 -31.80 8.55 -2.26
N VAL A 53 -32.96 7.90 -2.21
CA VAL A 53 -34.26 8.54 -2.46
C VAL A 53 -34.71 9.29 -1.21
N GLY A 54 -34.96 10.59 -1.34
CA GLY A 54 -35.43 11.46 -0.25
C GLY A 54 -34.66 12.77 -0.13
N SER A 55 -35.31 13.82 0.37
CA SER A 55 -34.74 15.17 0.41
C SER A 55 -33.57 15.29 1.39
N GLY A 56 -32.34 15.16 0.88
CA GLY A 56 -31.12 15.87 1.33
C GLY A 56 -30.52 15.58 2.71
N ASP A 57 -31.28 15.08 3.68
CA ASP A 57 -30.78 14.66 4.98
C ASP A 57 -30.95 13.15 5.09
N LEU A 58 -29.85 12.40 5.23
CA LEU A 58 -29.79 10.93 5.37
C LEU A 58 -30.66 10.34 6.52
N PHE A 59 -31.37 11.18 7.28
CA PHE A 59 -32.09 10.81 8.50
C PHE A 59 -33.47 11.45 8.71
N LYS A 60 -34.00 12.23 7.74
CA LYS A 60 -35.36 12.79 7.88
C LYS A 60 -36.37 11.99 7.07
N ALA A 61 -37.39 11.49 7.75
CA ALA A 61 -38.56 10.92 7.10
C ALA A 61 -39.17 11.95 6.13
N ARG A 62 -39.49 11.51 4.91
CA ARG A 62 -40.15 12.33 3.90
C ARG A 62 -41.46 12.89 4.48
N PRO A 63 -41.76 14.20 4.35
CA PRO A 63 -43.12 14.71 4.55
C PRO A 63 -44.11 13.93 3.67
N SER A 64 -45.39 13.87 4.04
CA SER A 64 -46.38 13.06 3.32
C SER A 64 -46.27 13.28 1.79
N PRO A 65 -46.04 12.20 0.99
CA PRO A 65 -45.83 12.33 -0.44
C PRO A 65 -46.98 13.08 -1.12
N GLY A 66 -46.65 13.96 -2.07
CA GLY A 66 -47.64 14.59 -2.95
C GLY A 66 -48.11 15.97 -2.50
N SER A 67 -47.27 16.73 -1.77
CA SER A 67 -47.56 18.14 -1.51
C SER A 67 -46.99 19.02 -2.63
N PHE A 68 -47.57 20.20 -2.89
CA PHE A 68 -47.04 21.12 -3.91
C PHE A 68 -45.56 21.51 -3.70
N LYS A 69 -45.03 21.43 -2.46
CA LYS A 69 -43.62 21.70 -2.17
C LYS A 69 -42.67 20.78 -2.93
N ASP A 70 -43.11 19.56 -3.21
CA ASP A 70 -42.34 18.52 -3.91
C ASP A 70 -42.13 18.84 -5.40
N PHE A 71 -42.98 19.70 -5.97
CA PHE A 71 -42.95 20.09 -7.37
C PHE A 71 -42.27 21.44 -7.62
N LYS A 72 -41.86 22.15 -6.57
CA LYS A 72 -41.25 23.47 -6.73
C LYS A 72 -39.94 23.39 -7.50
N LEU A 73 -39.79 24.25 -8.49
CA LEU A 73 -38.52 24.41 -9.17
C LEU A 73 -37.53 25.09 -8.22
N LYS A 74 -36.34 24.53 -8.11
CA LYS A 74 -35.29 24.98 -7.20
C LYS A 74 -34.17 25.67 -7.98
N LYS A 75 -33.30 26.34 -7.26
CA LYS A 75 -31.97 26.81 -7.74
C LYS A 75 -30.83 25.98 -7.18
N GLU A 76 -31.12 25.10 -6.22
CA GLU A 76 -30.14 24.30 -5.51
C GLU A 76 -30.68 22.89 -5.33
N ILE A 77 -29.80 21.91 -5.41
CA ILE A 77 -30.12 20.50 -5.15
C ILE A 77 -28.95 19.81 -4.46
N THR A 78 -29.28 18.85 -3.61
CA THR A 78 -28.33 17.89 -3.06
C THR A 78 -28.72 16.50 -3.56
N LEU A 79 -27.82 15.86 -4.30
CA LEU A 79 -27.96 14.48 -4.74
C LEU A 79 -26.99 13.62 -3.94
N SER A 80 -27.49 12.56 -3.31
CA SER A 80 -26.67 11.64 -2.54
C SER A 80 -26.75 10.24 -3.12
N TRP A 81 -25.62 9.53 -3.11
CA TRP A 81 -25.53 8.12 -3.46
C TRP A 81 -24.87 7.38 -2.31
N LYS A 82 -25.31 6.15 -2.08
CA LYS A 82 -24.71 5.26 -1.08
C LYS A 82 -24.59 3.84 -1.62
N ASN A 83 -23.63 3.12 -1.11
CA ASN A 83 -23.60 1.67 -1.23
C ASN A 83 -23.27 1.07 0.14
N ASP A 84 -24.27 0.41 0.73
CA ASP A 84 -24.17 -0.17 2.07
C ASP A 84 -23.22 -1.39 2.11
N GLU A 85 -22.86 -1.98 0.96
CA GLU A 85 -21.93 -3.12 0.90
C GLU A 85 -20.45 -2.70 0.96
N VAL A 86 -20.13 -1.48 0.51
CA VAL A 86 -18.77 -0.90 0.48
C VAL A 86 -18.63 0.37 1.31
N LEU A 87 -19.69 0.75 2.05
CA LEU A 87 -19.73 1.92 2.94
C LEU A 87 -19.28 3.22 2.31
N ALA A 88 -19.58 3.39 1.03
CA ALA A 88 -19.20 4.58 0.31
C ALA A 88 -20.42 5.48 0.16
N ASN A 89 -20.23 6.75 0.50
CA ASN A 89 -21.20 7.80 0.27
C ASN A 89 -20.60 8.85 -0.65
N ALA A 90 -21.43 9.36 -1.55
CA ALA A 90 -21.09 10.52 -2.34
C ALA A 90 -22.24 11.51 -2.34
N THR A 91 -21.90 12.79 -2.34
CA THR A 91 -22.86 13.89 -2.33
C THR A 91 -22.43 14.93 -3.36
N LEU A 92 -23.35 15.29 -4.23
CA LEU A 92 -23.26 16.45 -5.12
C LEU A 92 -24.20 17.53 -4.61
N ARG A 93 -23.65 18.68 -4.24
CA ARG A 93 -24.43 19.90 -3.98
C ARG A 93 -24.25 20.80 -5.18
N ALA A 94 -25.34 21.10 -5.88
CA ALA A 94 -25.31 21.88 -7.11
C ALA A 94 -26.18 23.14 -6.98
N ASN A 95 -25.73 24.23 -7.57
CA ASN A 95 -26.31 25.56 -7.47
C ASN A 95 -26.36 26.25 -8.85
N TRP A 96 -27.52 26.84 -9.19
CA TRP A 96 -27.82 27.55 -10.43
C TRP A 96 -28.17 29.03 -10.20
N ASN A 97 -27.79 29.62 -9.08
CA ASN A 97 -28.04 31.04 -8.80
C ASN A 97 -27.37 31.96 -9.84
N GLY A 98 -26.21 31.59 -10.38
CA GLY A 98 -25.55 32.31 -11.47
C GLY A 98 -26.14 32.04 -12.88
N ALA A 99 -27.06 31.08 -13.02
CA ALA A 99 -27.75 30.76 -14.27
C ALA A 99 -29.23 31.20 -14.18
N PRO A 100 -29.57 32.47 -14.44
CA PRO A 100 -30.91 33.00 -14.20
C PRO A 100 -32.01 32.27 -14.98
N ASN A 101 -31.69 31.80 -16.19
CA ASN A 101 -32.57 31.07 -17.09
C ASN A 101 -32.60 29.55 -16.86
N MET A 102 -31.99 29.04 -15.79
CA MET A 102 -32.02 27.61 -15.45
C MET A 102 -32.65 27.40 -14.07
N LYS A 103 -33.52 26.40 -13.96
CA LYS A 103 -33.98 25.88 -12.66
C LYS A 103 -33.79 24.37 -12.63
N VAL A 104 -33.84 23.77 -11.46
CA VAL A 104 -33.62 22.34 -11.26
C VAL A 104 -34.78 21.69 -10.52
N ILE A 105 -35.06 20.43 -10.84
CA ILE A 105 -35.99 19.59 -10.09
C ILE A 105 -35.52 18.14 -10.07
N ASN A 106 -35.76 17.44 -8.96
CA ASN A 106 -35.48 16.02 -8.82
C ASN A 106 -36.77 15.22 -8.96
N MET A 107 -36.80 14.22 -9.85
CA MET A 107 -37.94 13.31 -9.94
C MET A 107 -38.13 12.52 -8.65
N GLU A 108 -37.08 12.29 -7.87
CA GLU A 108 -37.23 11.65 -6.56
C GLU A 108 -38.09 12.47 -5.60
N ASP A 109 -38.20 13.79 -5.79
CA ASP A 109 -39.03 14.66 -4.93
C ASP A 109 -40.52 14.48 -5.21
N PHE A 110 -40.91 14.11 -6.44
CA PHE A 110 -42.32 14.03 -6.84
C PHE A 110 -42.75 12.72 -7.51
N GLY A 111 -41.85 11.75 -7.71
CA GLY A 111 -42.10 10.52 -8.47
C GLY A 111 -43.23 9.65 -7.90
N ASP A 112 -43.47 9.71 -6.59
CA ASP A 112 -44.57 8.99 -5.93
C ASP A 112 -45.95 9.44 -6.45
N ALA A 113 -46.05 10.68 -6.94
CA ALA A 113 -47.26 11.25 -7.52
C ALA A 113 -47.50 10.85 -8.98
N LEU A 114 -46.58 10.11 -9.61
CA LEU A 114 -46.68 9.69 -11.00
C LEU A 114 -47.22 8.26 -11.12
N GLU A 115 -48.16 8.04 -12.03
CA GLU A 115 -48.74 6.74 -12.39
C GLU A 115 -47.92 6.08 -13.50
N GLY A 116 -47.38 6.90 -14.41
CA GLY A 116 -46.59 6.46 -15.55
C GLY A 116 -45.53 7.49 -15.91
N VAL A 117 -44.37 6.98 -16.36
CA VAL A 117 -43.26 7.79 -16.84
C VAL A 117 -42.69 7.13 -18.09
N ASP A 118 -42.56 7.90 -19.16
CA ASP A 118 -41.82 7.52 -20.37
C ASP A 118 -40.78 8.61 -20.66
N CYS A 119 -39.51 8.22 -20.64
CA CYS A 119 -38.37 9.13 -20.79
C CYS A 119 -37.76 9.11 -22.21
N THR A 120 -38.53 8.67 -23.21
CA THR A 120 -38.06 8.56 -24.60
C THR A 120 -37.84 9.93 -25.26
N ALA A 121 -36.60 10.40 -25.31
CA ALA A 121 -36.26 11.62 -26.06
C ALA A 121 -36.72 11.52 -27.54
N PRO A 122 -37.21 12.62 -28.15
CA PRO A 122 -37.13 14.00 -27.67
C PRO A 122 -38.28 14.44 -26.74
N TYR A 123 -39.16 13.51 -26.32
CA TYR A 123 -40.35 13.83 -25.55
C TYR A 123 -40.52 12.92 -24.32
N MET A 124 -40.53 13.52 -23.14
CA MET A 124 -40.81 12.80 -21.90
C MET A 124 -42.27 12.96 -21.49
N TYR A 125 -42.95 11.85 -21.20
CA TYR A 125 -44.32 11.82 -20.72
C TYR A 125 -44.36 11.53 -19.22
N LEU A 126 -45.07 12.37 -18.48
CA LEU A 126 -45.37 12.19 -17.06
C LEU A 126 -46.88 12.11 -16.88
N ASP A 127 -47.35 10.98 -16.37
CA ASP A 127 -48.75 10.69 -16.06
C ASP A 127 -48.93 10.78 -14.54
N PHE A 128 -49.85 11.61 -14.06
CA PHE A 128 -50.00 11.89 -12.63
C PHE A 128 -51.12 11.04 -12.02
N LYS A 129 -50.84 10.31 -10.92
CA LYS A 129 -51.84 9.52 -10.16
C LYS A 129 -52.97 10.39 -9.60
N ILE A 130 -52.66 11.66 -9.41
CA ILE A 130 -53.39 12.56 -8.54
C ILE A 130 -54.69 13.00 -9.22
N LYS A 131 -55.85 12.66 -8.66
CA LYS A 131 -57.15 13.23 -9.06
C LYS A 131 -57.39 14.66 -8.54
N ASP A 132 -56.42 15.24 -7.84
CA ASP A 132 -56.42 16.62 -7.37
C ASP A 132 -56.00 17.55 -8.53
N THR A 133 -57.02 18.08 -9.21
CA THR A 133 -56.86 19.04 -10.30
C THR A 133 -56.18 20.34 -9.82
N ASP A 134 -56.32 20.72 -8.55
CA ASP A 134 -55.74 21.95 -8.02
C ASP A 134 -54.22 21.81 -7.83
N LEU A 135 -53.77 20.64 -7.38
CA LEU A 135 -52.34 20.33 -7.34
C LEU A 135 -51.75 20.30 -8.75
N PHE A 136 -52.39 19.61 -9.71
CA PHE A 136 -51.92 19.60 -11.10
C PHE A 136 -51.87 21.01 -11.72
N ASN A 137 -52.89 21.83 -11.48
CA ASN A 137 -52.89 23.25 -11.88
C ASN A 137 -51.74 24.04 -11.26
N SER A 138 -51.39 23.74 -10.01
CA SER A 138 -50.26 24.38 -9.32
C SER A 138 -48.93 23.96 -9.94
N VAL A 139 -48.77 22.67 -10.29
CA VAL A 139 -47.61 22.17 -11.04
C VAL A 139 -47.50 22.85 -12.40
N MET A 140 -48.60 22.94 -13.15
CA MET A 140 -48.64 23.62 -14.44
C MET A 140 -48.15 25.08 -14.35
N LYS A 141 -48.59 25.79 -13.31
CA LYS A 141 -48.18 27.18 -13.07
C LYS A 141 -46.69 27.28 -12.75
N GLU A 142 -46.18 26.41 -11.87
CA GLU A 142 -44.79 26.42 -11.44
C GLU A 142 -43.83 26.04 -12.57
N TRP A 143 -44.12 24.94 -13.27
CA TRP A 143 -43.30 24.41 -14.36
C TRP A 143 -43.50 25.16 -15.67
N GLY A 144 -44.66 25.80 -15.86
CA GLY A 144 -44.97 26.68 -16.99
C GLY A 144 -43.96 27.80 -17.19
N TRP A 145 -43.20 28.16 -16.14
CA TRP A 145 -42.06 29.07 -16.22
C TRP A 145 -41.10 28.77 -17.38
N VAL A 146 -40.88 27.50 -17.72
CA VAL A 146 -39.98 27.13 -18.84
C VAL A 146 -40.51 27.59 -20.21
N ASN A 147 -41.82 27.77 -20.34
CA ASN A 147 -42.44 28.25 -21.56
C ASN A 147 -42.50 29.79 -21.63
N ASP A 148 -42.26 30.51 -20.52
CA ASP A 148 -42.35 31.98 -20.48
C ASP A 148 -41.32 32.66 -21.39
N LYS A 149 -40.14 32.04 -21.55
CA LYS A 149 -39.05 32.54 -22.41
C LYS A 149 -38.34 31.38 -23.09
N THR A 150 -37.90 31.58 -24.33
CA THR A 150 -37.16 30.58 -25.09
C THR A 150 -35.81 30.20 -24.48
N GLU A 151 -35.23 31.08 -23.67
CA GLU A 151 -33.97 30.78 -22.97
C GLU A 151 -34.16 29.96 -21.69
N ASN A 152 -35.40 29.89 -21.14
CA ASN A 152 -35.65 29.19 -19.88
C ASN A 152 -35.53 27.68 -20.06
N GLN A 153 -34.87 27.02 -19.10
CA GLN A 153 -34.65 25.58 -19.14
C GLN A 153 -34.80 24.99 -17.73
N ILE A 154 -35.36 23.79 -17.64
CA ILE A 154 -35.40 23.02 -16.39
C ILE A 154 -34.44 21.84 -16.51
N VAL A 155 -33.51 21.72 -15.57
CA VAL A 155 -32.71 20.52 -15.36
C VAL A 155 -33.53 19.54 -14.54
N LEU A 156 -33.93 18.42 -15.15
CA LEU A 156 -34.67 17.35 -14.50
C LEU A 156 -33.74 16.17 -14.24
N PHE A 157 -33.53 15.81 -12.98
CA PHE A 157 -32.87 14.56 -12.61
C PHE A 157 -33.92 13.45 -12.50
N ALA A 158 -34.03 12.60 -13.50
CA ALA A 158 -34.96 11.48 -13.51
C ALA A 158 -34.34 10.26 -12.82
N ASN A 159 -35.05 9.66 -11.88
CA ASN A 159 -34.70 8.37 -11.27
C ASN A 159 -35.91 7.44 -11.39
N HIS A 160 -36.09 6.86 -12.56
CA HIS A 160 -37.17 5.94 -12.86
C HIS A 160 -36.70 4.90 -13.87
N LYS A 161 -37.19 3.66 -13.76
CA LYS A 161 -36.79 2.51 -14.60
C LYS A 161 -36.92 2.71 -16.11
N SER A 162 -37.79 3.62 -16.56
CA SER A 162 -37.95 3.96 -17.98
C SER A 162 -36.98 5.04 -18.48
N CYS A 163 -36.21 5.66 -17.58
CA CYS A 163 -35.34 6.78 -17.88
C CYS A 163 -33.86 6.40 -17.99
N GLY A 164 -33.49 5.24 -17.46
CA GLY A 164 -32.14 4.68 -17.51
C GLY A 164 -32.06 3.32 -16.80
N PRO A 165 -30.86 2.72 -16.73
CA PRO A 165 -30.62 1.50 -15.94
C PRO A 165 -31.11 1.66 -14.50
N ASP A 166 -31.57 0.55 -13.89
CA ASP A 166 -32.10 0.55 -12.53
C ASP A 166 -31.14 1.24 -11.54
N ALA A 167 -31.71 2.12 -10.72
CA ALA A 167 -30.99 2.90 -9.71
C ALA A 167 -29.90 3.83 -10.28
N THR A 168 -30.15 4.49 -11.42
CA THR A 168 -29.29 5.57 -11.92
C THR A 168 -30.09 6.86 -12.10
N ARG A 169 -29.43 8.01 -11.85
CA ARG A 169 -30.02 9.33 -12.08
C ARG A 169 -29.65 9.80 -13.47
N GLU A 170 -30.65 10.15 -14.25
CA GLU A 170 -30.53 10.54 -15.64
C GLU A 170 -30.93 12.00 -15.81
N PRO A 171 -29.97 12.89 -16.13
CA PRO A 171 -30.27 14.30 -16.32
C PRO A 171 -30.88 14.57 -17.70
N TYR A 172 -31.94 15.36 -17.70
CA TYR A 172 -32.60 15.87 -18.90
C TYR A 172 -32.69 17.38 -18.86
N MET A 173 -32.49 18.02 -20.01
CA MET A 173 -32.77 19.43 -20.20
C MET A 173 -34.17 19.60 -20.79
N VAL A 174 -35.10 20.11 -20.00
CA VAL A 174 -36.47 20.40 -20.43
C VAL A 174 -36.50 21.80 -21.04
N LYS A 175 -36.94 21.89 -22.30
CA LYS A 175 -37.00 23.14 -23.07
C LYS A 175 -38.41 23.73 -23.15
N SER A 176 -39.44 22.89 -23.05
CA SER A 176 -40.84 23.32 -23.07
C SER A 176 -41.74 22.21 -22.52
N ILE A 177 -42.93 22.57 -22.04
CA ILE A 177 -43.90 21.60 -21.50
C ILE A 177 -45.29 21.87 -22.06
N GLN A 178 -45.97 20.81 -22.50
CA GLN A 178 -47.38 20.83 -22.86
C GLN A 178 -48.19 20.02 -21.84
N TYR A 179 -49.42 20.43 -21.56
CA TYR A 179 -50.26 19.79 -20.55
C TYR A 179 -51.60 19.34 -21.14
N ASP A 180 -52.05 18.15 -20.76
CA ASP A 180 -53.40 17.67 -20.97
C ASP A 180 -54.13 17.63 -19.62
N LEU A 181 -54.99 18.62 -19.38
CA LEU A 181 -55.79 18.74 -18.16
C LEU A 181 -56.81 17.63 -17.98
N LYS A 182 -57.29 17.00 -19.07
CA LYS A 182 -58.30 15.94 -18.98
C LYS A 182 -57.69 14.63 -18.54
N LEU A 183 -56.48 14.37 -19.02
CA LEU A 183 -55.73 13.16 -18.73
C LEU A 183 -54.71 13.35 -17.60
N LEU A 184 -54.52 14.59 -17.11
CA LEU A 184 -53.54 14.97 -16.10
C LEU A 184 -52.11 14.56 -16.51
N LYS A 185 -51.76 14.85 -17.77
CA LYS A 185 -50.47 14.49 -18.36
C LYS A 185 -49.63 15.72 -18.67
N ALA A 186 -48.33 15.61 -18.43
CA ALA A 186 -47.34 16.57 -18.91
C ALA A 186 -46.47 15.92 -20.00
N LEU A 187 -46.35 16.60 -21.13
CA LEU A 187 -45.47 16.26 -22.25
C LEU A 187 -44.32 17.26 -22.30
N LEU A 188 -43.14 16.81 -21.88
CA LEU A 188 -41.94 17.62 -21.77
C LEU A 188 -41.09 17.43 -23.03
N LYS A 189 -40.71 18.51 -23.71
CA LYS A 189 -39.68 18.45 -24.74
C LYS A 189 -38.32 18.43 -24.06
N VAL A 190 -37.58 17.33 -24.21
CA VAL A 190 -36.35 17.07 -23.46
C VAL A 190 -35.17 16.76 -24.36
N GLU A 191 -33.98 17.15 -23.91
CA GLU A 191 -32.69 16.75 -24.46
C GLU A 191 -31.92 15.97 -23.39
N PRO A 192 -31.53 14.70 -23.64
CA PRO A 192 -30.69 13.95 -22.72
C PRO A 192 -29.35 14.65 -22.54
N VAL A 193 -28.90 14.75 -21.30
CA VAL A 193 -27.61 15.34 -20.98
C VAL A 193 -26.60 14.19 -20.87
N LYS A 194 -25.54 14.27 -21.68
CA LYS A 194 -24.50 13.23 -21.70
C LYS A 194 -23.57 13.32 -20.49
N ASP A 195 -23.21 14.54 -20.11
CA ASP A 195 -22.22 14.81 -19.07
C ASP A 195 -22.85 15.70 -17.99
N PHE A 196 -22.85 15.24 -16.73
CA PHE A 196 -23.41 16.01 -15.60
C PHE A 196 -22.72 17.38 -15.45
N GLU A 197 -21.43 17.47 -15.75
CA GLU A 197 -20.66 18.71 -15.67
C GLU A 197 -21.18 19.79 -16.62
N ALA A 198 -21.81 19.41 -17.74
CA ALA A 198 -22.34 20.37 -18.71
C ALA A 198 -23.58 21.13 -18.19
N ILE A 199 -24.20 20.64 -17.12
CA ILE A 199 -25.45 21.20 -16.59
C ILE A 199 -25.35 21.74 -15.19
N VAL A 200 -24.32 21.38 -14.40
CA VAL A 200 -24.11 21.96 -13.07
C VAL A 200 -23.33 23.26 -13.20
N TYR A 201 -23.95 24.38 -12.81
CA TYR A 201 -23.34 25.70 -12.94
C TYR A 201 -22.25 25.93 -11.88
N ASP A 202 -22.60 25.80 -10.60
CA ASP A 202 -21.68 25.75 -9.47
C ASP A 202 -21.95 24.48 -8.65
N GLY A 203 -20.91 23.83 -8.13
CA GLY A 203 -21.12 22.61 -7.38
C GLY A 203 -19.97 22.17 -6.47
N GLU A 204 -20.33 21.40 -5.48
CA GLU A 204 -19.43 20.70 -4.57
C GLU A 204 -19.72 19.22 -4.65
N PHE A 205 -18.69 18.45 -5.00
CA PHE A 205 -18.71 17.01 -4.99
C PHE A 205 -17.82 16.50 -3.87
N GLU A 206 -18.42 15.74 -2.96
CA GLU A 206 -17.73 15.11 -1.86
C GLU A 206 -17.99 13.61 -1.91
N TYR A 207 -16.94 12.81 -1.74
CA TYR A 207 -17.06 11.39 -1.50
C TYR A 207 -16.27 11.00 -0.27
N THR A 208 -16.80 10.03 0.46
CA THR A 208 -16.17 9.49 1.65
C THR A 208 -16.43 8.00 1.75
N THR A 209 -15.41 7.26 2.17
CA THR A 209 -15.60 5.93 2.76
C THR A 209 -16.00 6.17 4.21
N LEU A 210 -17.24 5.83 4.59
CA LEU A 210 -17.78 6.09 5.92
C LEU A 210 -16.92 5.46 7.01
N VAL A 211 -16.58 6.27 8.01
CA VAL A 211 -16.24 5.85 9.37
C VAL A 211 -16.96 6.81 10.31
N ASP A 212 -17.65 6.29 11.33
CA ASP A 212 -17.92 7.09 12.51
C ASP A 212 -16.63 7.13 13.35
N PRO A 213 -15.97 8.29 13.49
CA PRO A 213 -14.75 8.39 14.28
C PRO A 213 -14.97 8.16 15.79
N ASN A 214 -16.21 8.01 16.26
CA ASN A 214 -16.57 7.73 17.65
C ASN A 214 -17.11 6.32 17.89
N ASP A 215 -17.23 5.45 16.88
CA ASP A 215 -17.65 4.07 17.11
C ASP A 215 -16.53 3.31 17.83
N GLU A 216 -16.73 3.04 19.13
CA GLU A 216 -15.93 2.07 19.87
C GLU A 216 -16.07 0.69 19.20
N ILE A 217 -14.94 0.10 18.83
CA ILE A 217 -14.86 -1.24 18.26
C ILE A 217 -15.54 -2.22 19.23
N PRO A 218 -16.58 -2.98 18.83
CA PRO A 218 -17.16 -3.98 19.70
C PRO A 218 -16.09 -5.03 20.08
N PRO A 219 -15.95 -5.39 21.37
CA PRO A 219 -14.93 -6.34 21.83
C PRO A 219 -14.97 -7.71 21.12
N SER A 220 -16.08 -8.06 20.49
CA SER A 220 -16.27 -9.33 19.78
C SER A 220 -15.40 -9.50 18.52
N PHE A 221 -14.71 -8.44 18.06
CA PHE A 221 -13.75 -8.55 16.95
C PHE A 221 -12.33 -8.96 17.38
N TYR A 222 -12.04 -9.01 18.69
CA TYR A 222 -10.75 -9.50 19.20
C TYR A 222 -10.63 -11.04 19.17
N ASP A 223 -11.74 -11.75 18.98
CA ASP A 223 -11.81 -13.22 18.99
C ASP A 223 -12.07 -13.84 17.62
N ALA A 224 -11.84 -13.10 16.52
CA ALA A 224 -11.69 -13.74 15.21
C ALA A 224 -10.30 -14.39 15.09
N GLU A 225 -9.99 -15.31 16.01
CA GLU A 225 -9.33 -16.54 15.60
C GLU A 225 -10.21 -17.10 14.49
N THR A 226 -9.78 -16.94 13.24
CA THR A 226 -10.15 -17.90 12.21
C THR A 226 -9.71 -19.26 12.75
N VAL A 227 -10.64 -19.96 13.39
CA VAL A 227 -10.55 -21.38 13.67
C VAL A 227 -10.25 -22.04 12.33
N TRP A 228 -8.98 -22.35 12.11
CA TRP A 228 -8.58 -23.38 11.17
C TRP A 228 -9.14 -24.68 11.75
N ASP A 229 -10.31 -25.12 11.30
CA ASP A 229 -10.81 -26.46 11.56
C ASP A 229 -10.15 -27.42 10.56
N PRO A 230 -9.22 -28.30 10.97
CA PRO A 230 -8.57 -29.23 10.06
C PRO A 230 -9.42 -30.48 9.76
N ALA A 231 -10.67 -30.55 10.24
CA ALA A 231 -11.47 -31.77 10.20
C ALA A 231 -12.86 -31.57 9.58
N PHE A 232 -12.94 -31.47 8.25
CA PHE A 232 -14.20 -31.64 7.53
C PHE A 232 -14.28 -33.04 6.92
N ASP A 233 -14.72 -34.00 7.71
CA ASP A 233 -15.36 -35.22 7.22
C ASP A 233 -16.41 -35.67 8.25
N SER A 234 -17.71 -35.43 7.97
CA SER A 234 -18.96 -36.05 8.51
C SER A 234 -20.17 -35.05 8.52
N PRO A 235 -21.45 -35.49 8.63
CA PRO A 235 -22.47 -35.51 7.56
C PRO A 235 -23.59 -34.45 7.78
N PRO A 236 -24.61 -34.34 6.90
CA PRO A 236 -25.58 -33.25 6.97
C PRO A 236 -26.58 -33.46 8.13
N ILE A 237 -26.68 -32.50 9.04
CA ILE A 237 -27.73 -32.47 10.06
C ILE A 237 -28.90 -31.59 9.61
N THR A 238 -30.08 -32.18 9.69
CA THR A 238 -31.39 -31.72 9.24
C THR A 238 -32.00 -30.58 10.08
N LYS A 239 -32.77 -29.72 9.39
CA LYS A 239 -33.68 -28.70 9.92
C LYS A 239 -34.53 -29.18 11.11
N ARG A 240 -34.58 -28.40 12.20
CA ARG A 240 -35.81 -27.96 12.90
C ARG A 240 -35.52 -26.93 14.02
N ASP A 241 -36.24 -25.82 13.91
CA ASP A 241 -36.89 -25.01 14.94
C ASP A 241 -36.06 -24.36 16.07
N VAL A 242 -35.66 -23.10 15.85
CA VAL A 242 -35.50 -22.10 16.92
C VAL A 242 -36.31 -20.85 16.55
N ALA A 243 -37.18 -20.46 17.46
CA ALA A 243 -38.16 -19.39 17.33
C ALA A 243 -37.53 -18.00 17.19
N ILE A 244 -38.06 -17.22 16.24
CA ILE A 244 -37.68 -15.85 15.94
C ILE A 244 -38.43 -14.91 16.89
N SER A 245 -37.78 -14.45 17.95
CA SER A 245 -38.09 -13.15 18.56
C SER A 245 -37.21 -12.12 17.89
N HIS A 246 -37.78 -11.14 17.20
CA HIS A 246 -37.06 -10.10 16.48
C HIS A 246 -36.29 -9.18 17.45
N PRO A 247 -34.95 -9.10 17.42
CA PRO A 247 -34.26 -7.85 17.62
C PRO A 247 -34.08 -7.22 16.23
N VAL A 248 -34.29 -5.90 16.15
CA VAL A 248 -33.84 -5.10 15.01
C VAL A 248 -32.39 -5.49 14.75
N SER A 249 -32.13 -6.10 13.60
CA SER A 249 -30.79 -6.39 13.11
C SER A 249 -30.07 -5.05 13.00
N ARG A 250 -29.31 -4.69 14.03
CA ARG A 250 -28.22 -3.76 13.87
C ARG A 250 -27.29 -4.44 12.88
N ILE A 251 -27.34 -3.95 11.65
CA ILE A 251 -26.40 -4.33 10.62
C ILE A 251 -25.03 -3.92 11.18
N ASP A 252 -24.08 -4.84 11.15
CA ASP A 252 -22.70 -4.56 11.52
C ASP A 252 -22.06 -3.84 10.33
N VAL A 253 -22.02 -2.50 10.39
CA VAL A 253 -21.70 -1.62 9.25
C VAL A 253 -20.33 -0.97 9.47
N SER A 254 -19.23 -1.72 9.31
CA SER A 254 -17.87 -1.14 9.38
C SER A 254 -16.86 -1.74 8.37
N LYS A 255 -17.07 -1.56 7.07
CA LYS A 255 -15.98 -1.66 6.08
C LYS A 255 -15.24 -0.34 5.92
N THR A 256 -14.48 -0.03 6.96
CA THR A 256 -13.18 0.63 6.83
C THR A 256 -12.29 -0.21 5.92
N LEU A 257 -11.30 0.38 5.21
CA LEU A 257 -10.27 -0.45 4.55
C LEU A 257 -9.45 -1.11 5.66
N ASN A 258 -9.85 -2.33 5.99
CA ASN A 258 -9.26 -3.13 7.03
C ASN A 258 -7.90 -3.61 6.53
N LEU A 259 -6.84 -3.21 7.22
CA LEU A 259 -5.50 -3.67 6.93
C LEU A 259 -5.22 -5.04 7.59
N ASN A 260 -6.15 -5.62 8.35
CA ASN A 260 -5.96 -6.89 9.03
C ASN A 260 -5.80 -8.04 8.03
N HIS A 261 -4.56 -8.42 7.76
CA HIS A 261 -4.23 -9.53 6.87
C HIS A 261 -3.06 -10.33 7.42
N ASN A 262 -3.10 -11.63 7.21
CA ASN A 262 -1.99 -12.54 7.44
C ASN A 262 -1.49 -13.01 6.07
N PHE A 263 -0.19 -12.89 5.83
CA PHE A 263 0.45 -13.26 4.57
C PHE A 263 1.63 -14.22 4.79
N ASN A 264 1.52 -15.06 5.82
CA ASN A 264 2.42 -16.18 6.07
C ASN A 264 2.46 -17.13 4.88
N GLY A 265 3.64 -17.67 4.62
CA GLY A 265 3.89 -18.62 3.54
C GLY A 265 4.97 -18.14 2.58
N ASN A 266 5.04 -18.78 1.42
CA ASN A 266 6.07 -18.48 0.44
C ASN A 266 5.77 -17.17 -0.29
N ILE A 267 6.68 -16.19 -0.20
CA ILE A 267 6.60 -14.95 -0.98
C ILE A 267 7.01 -15.25 -2.42
N PHE A 268 8.19 -15.86 -2.56
CA PHE A 268 8.70 -16.37 -3.83
C PHE A 268 9.64 -17.56 -3.63
N SER A 269 9.79 -18.33 -4.70
CA SER A 269 10.81 -19.36 -4.85
C SER A 269 11.35 -19.33 -6.28
N PHE A 270 12.67 -19.43 -6.43
CA PHE A 270 13.35 -19.51 -7.72
C PHE A 270 14.27 -20.72 -7.74
N GLY A 271 14.22 -21.51 -8.81
CA GLY A 271 15.04 -22.72 -8.99
C GLY A 271 14.25 -24.01 -8.79
N ASP A 272 14.88 -25.15 -9.09
CA ASP A 272 14.31 -26.49 -8.95
C ASP A 272 14.60 -27.08 -7.54
N SER A 273 14.14 -28.30 -7.26
CA SER A 273 14.07 -28.92 -5.92
C SER A 273 15.37 -28.87 -5.09
N ASP A 274 16.53 -28.79 -5.73
CA ASP A 274 17.84 -28.94 -5.09
C ASP A 274 18.69 -27.64 -5.11
N ALA A 275 18.19 -26.59 -5.76
CA ALA A 275 18.94 -25.35 -5.96
C ALA A 275 17.97 -24.16 -5.95
N ASN A 276 17.50 -23.79 -4.75
CA ASN A 276 16.45 -22.80 -4.58
C ASN A 276 16.92 -21.53 -3.84
N LEU A 277 16.45 -20.38 -4.33
CA LEU A 277 16.34 -19.16 -3.53
C LEU A 277 14.88 -19.05 -3.11
N ARG A 278 14.64 -19.01 -1.81
CA ARG A 278 13.30 -19.03 -1.22
C ARG A 278 13.20 -17.98 -0.13
N LEU A 279 12.20 -17.10 -0.26
CA LEU A 279 11.84 -16.15 0.79
C LEU A 279 10.46 -16.54 1.33
N ASP A 280 10.44 -16.95 2.58
CA ASP A 280 9.22 -17.26 3.31
C ASP A 280 8.91 -16.15 4.32
N CYS A 281 7.63 -15.83 4.40
CA CYS A 281 7.06 -15.09 5.50
C CYS A 281 6.64 -16.07 6.60
N VAL A 282 7.29 -16.00 7.77
CA VAL A 282 7.02 -16.90 8.91
C VAL A 282 5.93 -16.32 9.81
N ASP A 283 6.00 -15.03 10.09
CA ASP A 283 4.97 -14.28 10.79
C ASP A 283 4.94 -12.86 10.20
N CYS A 284 4.15 -12.69 9.16
CA CYS A 284 3.87 -11.38 8.60
C CYS A 284 2.38 -11.14 8.52
N ARG A 285 2.02 -10.01 9.11
CA ARG A 285 0.65 -9.59 9.28
C ARG A 285 0.58 -8.09 9.34
N THR A 286 -0.50 -7.55 8.83
CA THR A 286 -0.85 -6.14 8.97
C THR A 286 -2.07 -6.01 9.85
N ARG A 287 -2.22 -4.88 10.51
CA ARG A 287 -3.41 -4.49 11.27
C ARG A 287 -3.69 -3.01 11.13
N GLY A 288 -4.92 -2.63 11.44
CA GLY A 288 -5.36 -1.24 11.50
C GLY A 288 -6.24 -0.85 10.33
N TYR A 289 -6.37 0.46 10.15
CA TYR A 289 -7.45 1.01 9.34
C TYR A 289 -6.96 2.18 8.51
N VAL A 290 -7.45 2.27 7.27
CA VAL A 290 -7.26 3.44 6.41
C VAL A 290 -8.62 3.93 5.92
N THR A 291 -8.79 5.25 5.92
CA THR A 291 -9.93 5.93 5.28
C THR A 291 -9.44 6.84 4.17
N ALA A 292 -10.26 6.97 3.13
CA ALA A 292 -10.01 7.87 2.01
C ALA A 292 -11.21 8.80 1.85
N GLN A 293 -10.93 10.10 1.72
CA GLN A 293 -11.91 11.13 1.42
C GLN A 293 -11.40 11.93 0.24
N GLY A 294 -12.28 12.27 -0.69
CA GLY A 294 -11.96 13.26 -1.72
C GLY A 294 -13.04 14.30 -1.83
N TYR A 295 -12.59 15.48 -2.24
CA TYR A 295 -13.42 16.67 -2.30
C TYR A 295 -13.03 17.49 -3.52
N ILE A 296 -14.03 17.88 -4.29
CA ILE A 296 -13.89 18.74 -5.46
C ILE A 296 -14.97 19.82 -5.38
N LYS A 297 -14.54 21.07 -5.39
CA LYS A 297 -15.39 22.25 -5.56
C LYS A 297 -15.12 22.86 -6.91
N PHE A 298 -16.17 23.12 -7.66
CA PHE A 298 -16.11 23.73 -8.98
C PHE A 298 -17.14 24.86 -9.09
N GLY A 299 -16.77 25.90 -9.82
CA GLY A 299 -17.62 27.05 -10.12
C GLY A 299 -17.33 27.54 -11.53
N PHE A 300 -18.39 27.86 -12.27
CA PHE A 300 -18.36 28.35 -13.66
C PHE A 300 -17.18 27.81 -14.52
N PHE A 301 -17.26 26.52 -14.89
CA PHE A 301 -16.28 25.79 -15.72
C PHE A 301 -14.85 25.68 -15.15
N ARG A 302 -14.64 25.91 -13.85
CA ARG A 302 -13.32 25.83 -13.22
C ARG A 302 -13.37 25.09 -11.88
N ILE A 303 -12.36 24.26 -11.63
CA ILE A 303 -12.12 23.70 -10.30
C ILE A 303 -11.58 24.82 -9.40
N GLU A 304 -12.25 25.09 -8.27
CA GLU A 304 -11.82 26.06 -7.26
C GLU A 304 -10.96 25.38 -6.19
N LYS A 305 -11.35 24.17 -5.77
CA LYS A 305 -10.68 23.41 -4.72
C LYS A 305 -10.74 21.93 -5.01
N ALA A 306 -9.62 21.22 -4.89
CA ALA A 306 -9.57 19.78 -5.07
C ALA A 306 -8.51 19.18 -4.15
N TYR A 307 -8.88 18.14 -3.40
CA TYR A 307 -7.93 17.38 -2.58
C TYR A 307 -8.39 15.93 -2.39
N VAL A 308 -7.41 15.08 -2.06
CA VAL A 308 -7.62 13.76 -1.49
C VAL A 308 -6.98 13.73 -0.11
N GLU A 309 -7.67 13.13 0.85
CA GLU A 309 -7.23 12.96 2.22
C GLU A 309 -7.28 11.48 2.61
N PHE A 310 -6.18 11.01 3.19
CA PHE A 310 -6.07 9.70 3.80
C PHE A 310 -5.89 9.85 5.30
N ARG A 311 -6.57 9.01 6.07
CA ARG A 311 -6.31 8.88 7.52
C ARG A 311 -6.03 7.43 7.83
N ALA A 312 -5.02 7.19 8.65
CA ALA A 312 -4.73 5.86 9.13
C ALA A 312 -4.83 5.82 10.66
N SER A 313 -5.27 4.69 11.22
CA SER A 313 -5.46 4.51 12.65
C SER A 313 -5.01 3.12 13.07
N GLN A 314 -4.28 3.04 14.18
CA GLN A 314 -3.78 1.83 14.82
C GLN A 314 -3.08 0.87 13.82
N VAL A 315 -2.26 1.44 12.93
CA VAL A 315 -1.59 0.64 11.91
C VAL A 315 -0.45 -0.14 12.54
N GLN A 316 -0.40 -1.44 12.27
CA GLN A 316 0.72 -2.30 12.63
C GLN A 316 1.10 -3.15 11.42
N ALA A 317 2.39 -3.31 11.18
CA ALA A 317 2.95 -4.21 10.19
C ALA A 317 4.03 -5.05 10.87
N VAL A 318 3.78 -6.35 10.98
CA VAL A 318 4.76 -7.34 11.43
C VAL A 318 5.30 -8.01 10.18
N MET A 319 6.63 -8.12 10.07
CA MET A 319 7.29 -8.81 8.98
C MET A 319 8.45 -9.64 9.54
N ASN A 320 8.21 -10.92 9.80
CA ASN A 320 9.22 -11.90 10.16
C ASN A 320 9.44 -12.88 9.01
N LEU A 321 10.68 -12.98 8.57
CA LEU A 321 11.06 -13.59 7.30
C LEU A 321 12.08 -14.70 7.54
N LYS A 322 12.05 -15.68 6.66
CA LYS A 322 13.04 -16.76 6.55
C LYS A 322 13.52 -16.81 5.11
N LEU A 323 14.79 -16.55 4.93
CA LEU A 323 15.48 -16.54 3.65
C LEU A 323 16.34 -17.79 3.54
N GLN A 324 16.22 -18.53 2.45
CA GLN A 324 17.01 -19.72 2.15
C GLN A 324 17.63 -19.55 0.76
N ALA A 325 18.94 -19.74 0.63
CA ALA A 325 19.64 -19.63 -0.65
C ALA A 325 20.52 -20.88 -0.85
N HIS A 326 20.64 -21.34 -2.10
CA HIS A 326 21.51 -22.44 -2.54
C HIS A 326 22.26 -22.13 -3.85
N LEU A 327 22.20 -20.88 -4.35
CA LEU A 327 22.72 -20.45 -5.64
C LEU A 327 23.16 -18.99 -5.61
N GLU A 328 24.03 -18.60 -6.54
CA GLU A 328 24.37 -17.20 -6.78
C GLU A 328 23.38 -16.56 -7.75
N ARG A 329 22.64 -15.52 -7.33
CA ARG A 329 21.66 -14.84 -8.18
C ARG A 329 21.31 -13.45 -7.70
N GLU A 330 21.03 -12.58 -8.65
CA GLU A 330 20.36 -11.30 -8.44
C GLU A 330 18.86 -11.44 -8.78
N VAL A 331 18.00 -10.99 -7.86
CA VAL A 331 16.55 -10.96 -8.04
C VAL A 331 16.01 -9.61 -7.61
N LYS A 332 15.26 -8.97 -8.50
CA LYS A 332 14.58 -7.71 -8.24
C LYS A 332 13.17 -7.78 -8.78
N ASP A 333 12.20 -7.67 -7.89
CA ASP A 333 10.79 -7.71 -8.26
C ASP A 333 9.90 -7.19 -7.12
N HIS A 334 8.60 -7.20 -7.32
CA HIS A 334 7.60 -6.91 -6.30
C HIS A 334 6.36 -7.78 -6.52
N LYS A 335 5.57 -7.92 -5.46
CA LYS A 335 4.29 -8.64 -5.50
C LYS A 335 3.25 -7.87 -4.72
N ILE A 336 2.19 -7.46 -5.40
CA ILE A 336 0.97 -7.03 -4.73
C ILE A 336 0.29 -8.28 -4.18
N VAL A 337 0.29 -8.42 -2.86
CA VAL A 337 -0.30 -9.55 -2.15
C VAL A 337 -1.81 -9.34 -2.02
N LEU A 338 -2.24 -8.08 -1.94
CA LEU A 338 -3.64 -7.75 -1.80
C LEU A 338 -3.99 -6.41 -2.49
N PRO A 339 -4.68 -6.46 -3.64
CA PRO A 339 -5.26 -5.28 -4.25
C PRO A 339 -6.64 -5.02 -3.64
N LEU A 340 -6.74 -4.15 -2.63
CA LEU A 340 -8.02 -3.70 -2.11
C LEU A 340 -8.51 -2.50 -2.92
N THR A 341 -8.99 -2.72 -4.13
CA THR A 341 -9.56 -1.63 -4.95
C THR A 341 -11.08 -1.63 -4.89
N ALA A 342 -11.66 -0.59 -4.30
CA ALA A 342 -13.06 -0.26 -4.43
C ALA A 342 -13.25 0.67 -5.64
N PHE A 343 -13.97 0.19 -6.63
CA PHE A 343 -14.46 1.05 -7.70
C PHE A 343 -15.67 1.81 -7.17
N ILE A 344 -15.54 3.12 -6.98
CA ILE A 344 -16.65 4.00 -6.62
C ILE A 344 -16.90 4.92 -7.79
N GLY A 345 -17.86 4.54 -8.64
CA GLY A 345 -18.33 5.45 -9.66
C GLY A 345 -19.77 5.84 -9.46
N ILE A 346 -20.03 7.08 -9.80
CA ILE A 346 -21.37 7.59 -10.03
C ILE A 346 -21.52 7.63 -11.55
N PRO A 347 -22.40 6.81 -12.12
CA PRO A 347 -22.64 6.78 -13.56
C PRO A 347 -22.79 8.20 -14.12
N LYS A 348 -22.06 8.50 -15.21
CA LYS A 348 -22.11 9.78 -15.95
C LYS A 348 -21.64 11.05 -15.22
N LEU A 349 -21.22 10.94 -13.96
CA LEU A 349 -20.68 12.08 -13.19
C LEU A 349 -19.18 11.93 -12.97
N ALA A 350 -18.73 10.80 -12.42
CA ALA A 350 -17.32 10.55 -12.15
C ALA A 350 -17.06 9.06 -11.94
N ALA A 351 -15.96 8.55 -12.50
CA ALA A 351 -15.42 7.24 -12.15
C ALA A 351 -14.15 7.44 -11.31
N VAL A 352 -14.24 7.16 -10.02
CA VAL A 352 -13.11 7.23 -9.09
C VAL A 352 -12.84 5.82 -8.58
N ARG A 353 -11.66 5.30 -8.90
CA ARG A 353 -11.12 4.11 -8.26
C ARG A 353 -10.39 4.56 -7.03
N MET A 354 -10.69 3.96 -5.90
CA MET A 354 -9.84 4.12 -4.73
C MET A 354 -9.51 2.76 -4.17
N GLY A 355 -8.37 2.65 -3.54
CA GLY A 355 -7.97 1.39 -2.96
C GLY A 355 -6.72 1.50 -2.15
N VAL A 356 -6.34 0.36 -1.59
CA VAL A 356 -5.05 0.17 -0.95
C VAL A 356 -4.44 -1.07 -1.58
N ASP A 357 -3.24 -0.93 -2.15
CA ASP A 357 -2.44 -2.11 -2.45
C ASP A 357 -1.57 -2.43 -1.25
N ILE A 358 -1.56 -3.68 -0.82
CA ILE A 358 -0.56 -4.21 0.11
C ILE A 358 0.35 -5.13 -0.70
N GLY A 359 1.65 -4.86 -0.67
CA GLY A 359 2.63 -5.62 -1.44
C GLY A 359 3.95 -5.78 -0.70
N ILE A 360 4.82 -6.59 -1.27
CA ILE A 360 6.21 -6.75 -0.82
C ILE A 360 7.10 -6.53 -2.03
N GLY A 361 8.12 -5.69 -1.90
CA GLY A 361 9.13 -5.45 -2.94
C GLY A 361 10.50 -5.88 -2.47
N TRP A 362 11.30 -6.46 -3.37
CA TRP A 362 12.64 -6.96 -3.08
C TRP A 362 13.64 -6.63 -4.17
N ASP A 363 14.89 -6.43 -3.76
CA ASP A 363 16.07 -6.18 -4.57
C ASP A 363 17.25 -6.83 -3.86
N MET A 364 17.60 -8.05 -4.25
CA MET A 364 18.52 -8.90 -3.49
C MET A 364 19.55 -9.58 -4.39
N ASN A 365 20.77 -9.73 -3.89
CA ASN A 365 21.87 -10.43 -4.56
C ASN A 365 22.49 -11.43 -3.59
N PHE A 366 22.64 -12.69 -4.01
CA PHE A 366 23.12 -13.79 -3.15
C PHE A 366 24.37 -14.45 -3.73
N SER A 367 25.26 -14.89 -2.84
CA SER A 367 26.46 -15.67 -3.17
C SER A 367 26.86 -16.64 -2.05
N ALA A 368 25.95 -17.52 -1.60
CA ALA A 368 26.29 -18.69 -0.76
C ALA A 368 25.05 -19.58 -0.47
N THR A 369 25.24 -20.65 0.31
CA THR A 369 24.17 -21.56 0.78
C THR A 369 23.91 -21.42 2.28
N GLY A 370 22.73 -20.92 2.65
CA GLY A 370 22.39 -20.74 4.07
C GLY A 370 20.95 -20.34 4.30
N VAL A 371 20.59 -20.32 5.59
CA VAL A 371 19.28 -19.89 6.09
C VAL A 371 19.48 -18.71 7.03
N MET A 372 18.66 -17.68 6.86
CA MET A 372 18.63 -16.50 7.72
C MET A 372 17.19 -16.19 8.12
N THR A 373 16.95 -15.94 9.41
CA THR A 373 15.66 -15.42 9.90
C THR A 373 15.85 -14.01 10.46
N PHE A 374 14.91 -13.11 10.17
CA PHE A 374 14.94 -11.74 10.69
C PHE A 374 13.55 -11.11 10.61
N GLY A 375 13.28 -10.09 11.42
CA GLY A 375 12.01 -9.39 11.32
C GLY A 375 11.90 -8.10 12.10
N VAL A 376 10.87 -7.33 11.74
CA VAL A 376 10.53 -6.05 12.36
C VAL A 376 9.03 -5.96 12.54
N THR A 377 8.62 -5.37 13.66
CA THR A 377 7.27 -4.87 13.87
C THR A 377 7.28 -3.36 13.80
N ALA A 378 6.55 -2.78 12.86
CA ALA A 378 6.31 -1.35 12.74
C ALA A 378 4.90 -1.02 13.24
N THR A 379 4.75 0.03 14.05
CA THR A 379 3.45 0.50 14.54
C THR A 379 3.31 2.01 14.39
N MET A 380 2.10 2.47 14.07
CA MET A 380 1.75 3.88 13.92
C MET A 380 0.34 4.11 14.51
N ALA A 381 0.26 5.00 15.50
CA ALA A 381 -0.97 5.20 16.26
C ALA A 381 -2.09 5.85 15.42
N GLN A 382 -1.79 6.97 14.78
CA GLN A 382 -2.73 7.69 13.93
C GLN A 382 -1.97 8.59 12.97
N SER A 383 -2.44 8.67 11.73
CA SER A 383 -1.86 9.60 10.76
C SER A 383 -2.92 10.22 9.88
N LYS A 384 -2.54 11.35 9.32
CA LYS A 384 -3.36 12.12 8.37
C LYS A 384 -2.45 12.65 7.28
N TYR A 385 -2.87 12.44 6.06
CA TYR A 385 -2.25 13.01 4.89
C TYR A 385 -3.30 13.61 3.96
N ARG A 386 -3.16 14.87 3.59
CA ARG A 386 -3.98 15.52 2.57
C ARG A 386 -3.07 15.99 1.45
N ASN A 387 -3.32 15.51 0.24
CA ASN A 387 -2.74 16.03 -0.98
C ASN A 387 -3.72 17.05 -1.57
N CYS A 388 -3.30 18.30 -1.63
CA CYS A 388 -4.07 19.36 -2.24
C CYS A 388 -3.64 19.58 -3.69
N PHE A 389 -4.56 19.34 -4.61
CA PHE A 389 -4.34 19.63 -6.02
C PHE A 389 -4.62 21.10 -6.34
N LYS A 390 -5.59 21.73 -5.64
CA LYS A 390 -5.96 23.12 -5.87
C LYS A 390 -6.72 23.74 -4.70
N GLY A 391 -6.51 25.03 -4.44
CA GLY A 391 -7.36 25.83 -3.55
C GLY A 391 -7.31 25.44 -2.06
N CYS A 392 -6.25 24.76 -1.64
CA CYS A 392 -6.00 24.32 -0.28
C CYS A 392 -4.49 24.18 -0.01
N SER A 393 -4.14 23.75 1.20
CA SER A 393 -2.78 23.38 1.57
C SER A 393 -2.72 21.88 1.86
N ASP A 394 -1.56 21.29 1.59
CA ASP A 394 -1.25 19.93 2.02
C ASP A 394 -1.25 19.83 3.55
N VAL A 395 -1.61 18.66 4.05
CA VAL A 395 -1.55 18.34 5.49
C VAL A 395 -0.75 17.07 5.65
N LYS A 396 0.25 17.10 6.55
CA LYS A 396 1.08 15.94 6.91
C LYS A 396 1.17 15.88 8.43
N SER A 397 0.61 14.86 9.08
CA SER A 397 0.69 14.72 10.53
C SER A 397 0.55 13.27 11.00
N GLY A 398 1.20 12.92 12.11
CA GLY A 398 1.01 11.62 12.77
C GLY A 398 1.77 10.44 12.16
N TRP A 399 2.65 10.68 11.18
CA TRP A 399 3.44 9.65 10.51
C TRP A 399 4.66 9.14 11.32
N ASN A 400 4.53 9.09 12.64
CA ASN A 400 5.59 8.62 13.54
C ASN A 400 5.45 7.11 13.73
N TRP A 401 6.43 6.36 13.23
CA TRP A 401 6.47 4.91 13.38
C TRP A 401 7.33 4.53 14.59
N SER A 402 6.82 3.59 15.39
CA SER A 402 7.61 2.86 16.39
C SER A 402 7.99 1.51 15.82
N LEU A 403 9.27 1.15 15.93
CA LEU A 403 9.80 -0.08 15.36
C LEU A 403 10.38 -0.98 16.46
N SER A 404 10.08 -2.28 16.41
CA SER A 404 10.64 -3.31 17.30
C SER A 404 11.31 -4.40 16.47
N LYS A 405 12.50 -4.84 16.89
CA LYS A 405 13.39 -5.76 16.16
C LYS A 405 13.21 -7.21 16.63
N ASN A 406 13.32 -8.16 15.71
CA ASN A 406 13.41 -9.61 15.96
C ASN A 406 14.55 -10.22 15.09
N GLY A 407 15.37 -11.12 15.62
CA GLY A 407 16.50 -11.74 14.88
C GLY A 407 17.81 -10.92 14.94
N PRO A 408 18.81 -11.17 14.05
CA PRO A 408 18.82 -12.21 13.04
C PRO A 408 19.34 -13.54 13.60
N GLU A 409 18.84 -14.67 13.07
CA GLU A 409 19.41 -15.99 13.35
C GLU A 409 19.92 -16.61 12.06
N PHE A 410 21.04 -17.33 12.13
CA PHE A 410 21.73 -17.87 10.96
C PHE A 410 21.97 -19.38 11.10
N GLU A 411 21.81 -20.10 9.99
CA GLU A 411 22.26 -21.47 9.83
C GLU A 411 23.00 -21.60 8.48
N GLY A 412 24.28 -21.96 8.52
CA GLY A 412 25.13 -22.11 7.33
C GLY A 412 25.88 -20.84 6.92
N ASP A 413 26.48 -20.87 5.73
CA ASP A 413 27.31 -19.79 5.21
C ASP A 413 26.46 -18.91 4.29
N ILE A 414 26.21 -17.65 4.65
CA ILE A 414 25.39 -16.75 3.84
C ILE A 414 26.17 -15.47 3.50
N THR A 415 26.17 -15.13 2.21
CA THR A 415 26.58 -13.81 1.70
C THR A 415 25.44 -13.27 0.85
N ALA A 416 24.92 -12.10 1.21
CA ALA A 416 23.73 -11.52 0.62
C ALA A 416 23.74 -9.99 0.68
N ARG A 417 23.34 -9.32 -0.39
CA ARG A 417 22.82 -7.95 -0.34
C ARG A 417 21.30 -8.02 -0.30
N ILE A 418 20.70 -7.40 0.70
CA ILE A 418 19.27 -7.47 0.96
C ILE A 418 18.66 -6.08 0.82
N GLY A 419 17.71 -5.92 -0.09
CA GLY A 419 16.76 -4.82 -0.14
C GLY A 419 15.36 -5.40 -0.10
N LEU A 420 14.55 -5.06 0.90
CA LEU A 420 13.21 -5.60 1.05
C LEU A 420 12.29 -4.56 1.68
N HIS A 421 11.04 -4.48 1.26
CA HIS A 421 10.08 -3.59 1.91
C HIS A 421 8.65 -4.12 1.82
N LEU A 422 7.88 -3.85 2.87
CA LEU A 422 6.42 -3.92 2.79
C LEU A 422 5.88 -2.62 2.20
N LEU A 423 5.08 -2.73 1.14
CA LEU A 423 4.35 -1.64 0.52
C LEU A 423 2.93 -1.58 1.07
N VAL A 424 2.51 -0.39 1.50
CA VAL A 424 1.11 -0.02 1.70
C VAL A 424 0.84 1.20 0.83
N ASN A 425 -0.04 1.06 -0.15
CA ASN A 425 -0.27 2.06 -1.19
C ASN A 425 -1.75 2.46 -1.29
N PRO A 426 -2.25 3.32 -0.38
CA PRO A 426 -3.52 3.99 -0.60
C PRO A 426 -3.46 4.86 -1.86
N LYS A 427 -4.36 4.59 -2.81
CA LYS A 427 -4.37 5.19 -4.13
C LYS A 427 -5.78 5.61 -4.55
N VAL A 428 -5.83 6.65 -5.36
CA VAL A 428 -7.02 7.15 -6.04
C VAL A 428 -6.68 7.30 -7.51
N ALA A 429 -7.37 6.57 -8.37
CA ALA A 429 -7.35 6.79 -9.80
C ALA A 429 -8.66 7.45 -10.22
N ALA A 430 -8.57 8.51 -11.01
CA ALA A 430 -9.73 9.18 -11.59
C ALA A 430 -9.62 9.16 -13.11
N GLU A 431 -10.73 8.89 -13.78
CA GLU A 431 -10.86 9.05 -15.23
C GLU A 431 -11.68 10.31 -15.50
N ILE A 432 -11.05 11.32 -16.11
CA ILE A 432 -11.70 12.58 -16.49
C ILE A 432 -11.43 12.79 -17.99
N VAL A 433 -12.48 12.76 -18.81
CA VAL A 433 -12.42 12.99 -20.28
C VAL A 433 -11.47 12.02 -21.01
N GLY A 434 -11.48 10.73 -20.63
CA GLY A 434 -10.66 9.69 -21.28
C GLY A 434 -9.18 9.69 -20.87
N PHE A 435 -8.76 10.58 -19.96
CA PHE A 435 -7.45 10.53 -19.32
C PHE A 435 -7.58 9.91 -17.93
N GLY A 436 -6.89 8.78 -17.72
CA GLY A 436 -6.79 8.13 -16.42
C GLY A 436 -5.48 8.52 -15.73
N TYR A 437 -5.57 9.19 -14.58
CA TYR A 437 -4.42 9.45 -13.71
C TYR A 437 -4.59 8.68 -12.41
N GLU A 438 -3.58 7.91 -12.01
CA GLU A 438 -3.49 7.34 -10.65
C GLU A 438 -2.63 8.27 -9.80
N GLY A 439 -3.21 8.77 -8.71
CA GLY A 439 -2.51 9.49 -7.67
C GLY A 439 -2.58 8.70 -6.38
N GLY A 440 -1.46 8.52 -5.71
CA GLY A 440 -1.44 7.73 -4.48
C GLY A 440 -0.34 8.12 -3.53
N VAL A 441 -0.30 7.39 -2.44
CA VAL A 441 0.77 7.48 -1.46
C VAL A 441 1.35 6.10 -1.27
N ALA A 442 2.63 5.94 -1.59
CA ALA A 442 3.34 4.70 -1.34
C ALA A 442 4.08 4.80 -0.01
N PHE A 443 3.77 3.91 0.91
CA PHE A 443 4.49 3.73 2.17
C PHE A 443 5.27 2.43 2.13
N LEU A 444 6.59 2.53 2.30
CA LEU A 444 7.50 1.40 2.36
C LEU A 444 7.90 1.21 3.83
N ALA A 445 7.18 0.39 4.58
CA ALA A 445 7.39 0.21 6.02
C ALA A 445 6.89 -1.16 6.52
N PRO A 446 7.74 -2.01 7.13
CA PRO A 446 9.18 -1.81 7.29
C PRO A 446 9.96 -1.98 5.98
N LYS A 447 11.05 -1.22 5.83
CA LYS A 447 12.05 -1.32 4.74
C LYS A 447 13.37 -1.80 5.34
N PHE A 448 13.96 -2.83 4.76
CA PHE A 448 15.28 -3.37 5.06
C PHE A 448 16.26 -3.07 3.92
N GLN A 449 17.49 -2.74 4.28
CA GLN A 449 18.57 -2.56 3.32
C GLN A 449 19.90 -2.90 4.00
N GLY A 450 20.76 -3.70 3.36
CA GLY A 450 22.10 -3.94 3.87
C GLY A 450 22.81 -5.12 3.24
N ASP A 451 23.96 -5.47 3.79
CA ASP A 451 24.84 -6.54 3.34
C ASP A 451 25.09 -7.52 4.50
N VAL A 452 25.08 -8.81 4.16
CA VAL A 452 25.48 -9.93 5.02
C VAL A 452 26.65 -10.60 4.31
N SER A 453 27.77 -10.80 4.98
CA SER A 453 28.95 -11.38 4.36
C SER A 453 29.60 -12.45 5.23
N PHE A 454 29.91 -13.59 4.61
CA PHE A 454 30.73 -14.61 5.25
C PHE A 454 32.20 -14.19 5.23
N GLN A 455 32.86 -14.22 6.38
CA GLN A 455 34.28 -13.95 6.54
C GLN A 455 34.99 -15.22 6.98
N GLY A 456 36.07 -15.59 6.28
CA GLY A 456 36.89 -16.76 6.60
C GLY A 456 38.38 -16.43 6.60
N ASN A 457 39.08 -16.77 7.69
CA ASN A 457 40.53 -16.66 7.79
C ASN A 457 41.12 -17.84 8.57
N THR A 458 41.90 -18.69 7.88
CA THR A 458 42.59 -19.85 8.48
C THR A 458 43.66 -19.49 9.52
N GLN A 459 43.99 -18.22 9.68
CA GLN A 459 44.90 -17.71 10.70
C GLN A 459 44.18 -17.18 11.94
N GLY A 460 42.85 -17.18 11.96
CA GLY A 460 42.04 -16.54 12.99
C GLY A 460 41.89 -15.05 12.78
N GLY A 461 41.28 -14.34 13.74
CA GLY A 461 41.10 -12.88 13.69
C GLY A 461 39.78 -12.43 13.08
N ILE A 462 38.85 -13.36 12.79
CA ILE A 462 37.49 -13.01 12.35
C ILE A 462 36.66 -12.51 13.53
N CYS A 463 35.78 -11.54 13.29
CA CYS A 463 34.99 -10.85 14.32
C CYS A 463 35.84 -10.25 15.47
N GLY A 464 37.10 -9.89 15.19
CA GLY A 464 38.02 -9.34 16.20
C GLY A 464 38.59 -10.37 17.18
N ASP A 465 38.30 -11.67 17.03
CA ASP A 465 38.82 -12.73 17.90
C ASP A 465 39.93 -13.53 17.18
N PRO A 466 41.16 -13.58 17.73
CA PRO A 466 42.29 -14.29 17.12
C PRO A 466 42.10 -15.81 17.00
N LEU A 467 41.12 -16.40 17.68
CA LEU A 467 40.82 -17.84 17.61
C LEU A 467 39.67 -18.17 16.65
N VAL A 468 38.87 -17.17 16.26
CA VAL A 468 37.73 -17.36 15.35
C VAL A 468 38.24 -17.31 13.91
N THR A 469 37.99 -18.40 13.18
CA THR A 469 38.44 -18.58 11.78
C THR A 469 37.33 -18.36 10.76
N ALA A 470 36.08 -18.27 11.20
CA ALA A 470 34.92 -18.00 10.38
C ALA A 470 33.86 -17.20 11.15
N GLY A 471 33.14 -16.33 10.46
CA GLY A 471 32.11 -15.49 11.04
C GLY A 471 31.22 -14.89 9.96
N ILE A 472 30.06 -14.39 10.36
CA ILE A 472 29.12 -13.69 9.49
C ILE A 472 29.06 -12.25 9.94
N ASP A 473 29.46 -11.35 9.06
CA ASP A 473 29.38 -9.91 9.26
C ASP A 473 28.06 -9.40 8.71
N VAL A 474 27.29 -8.73 9.56
CA VAL A 474 25.90 -8.33 9.27
C VAL A 474 25.82 -6.82 9.42
N ASP A 475 25.75 -6.11 8.29
CA ASP A 475 25.41 -4.70 8.22
C ASP A 475 24.01 -4.57 7.60
N LEU A 476 23.00 -4.60 8.46
CA LEU A 476 21.61 -4.42 8.07
C LEU A 476 21.09 -3.12 8.64
N ALA A 477 20.38 -2.37 7.82
CA ALA A 477 19.58 -1.23 8.20
C ALA A 477 18.10 -1.53 8.00
N TYR A 478 17.28 -0.88 8.81
CA TYR A 478 15.83 -0.95 8.76
C TYR A 478 15.24 0.43 8.91
N GLY A 479 14.03 0.63 8.38
CA GLY A 479 13.47 1.96 8.31
C GLY A 479 12.14 2.04 7.62
N TYR A 480 11.82 3.24 7.18
CA TYR A 480 10.62 3.52 6.42
C TYR A 480 10.83 4.66 5.41
N GLU A 481 10.06 4.60 4.34
CA GLU A 481 10.02 5.62 3.30
C GLU A 481 8.57 5.87 2.90
N GLY A 482 8.25 7.10 2.52
CA GLY A 482 6.90 7.47 2.15
C GLY A 482 6.92 8.60 1.15
N TYR A 483 6.22 8.43 0.03
CA TYR A 483 6.14 9.43 -1.02
C TYR A 483 4.75 9.46 -1.63
N VAL A 484 4.37 10.64 -2.09
CA VAL A 484 3.24 10.79 -3.00
C VAL A 484 3.68 10.63 -4.42
N TYR A 485 2.78 10.11 -5.24
CA TYR A 485 3.01 10.00 -6.66
C TYR A 485 1.76 10.33 -7.46
N ALA A 486 1.97 10.70 -8.72
CA ALA A 486 0.97 10.73 -9.76
C ALA A 486 1.57 10.12 -11.04
N GLY A 487 0.84 9.25 -11.72
CA GLY A 487 1.27 8.60 -12.96
C GLY A 487 0.42 7.39 -13.30
N GLN A 488 1.04 6.38 -13.91
CA GLN A 488 0.35 5.12 -14.22
C GLN A 488 0.16 4.24 -12.99
N ASN A 489 1.18 4.19 -12.13
CA ASN A 489 1.16 3.48 -10.86
C ASN A 489 2.33 3.98 -9.97
N TYR A 490 2.45 3.44 -8.76
CA TYR A 490 3.48 3.85 -7.79
C TYR A 490 4.94 3.59 -8.23
N GLN A 491 5.16 2.72 -9.21
CA GLN A 491 6.50 2.42 -9.76
C GLN A 491 6.79 3.25 -11.02
N ASN A 492 5.75 3.54 -11.81
CA ASN A 492 5.82 4.28 -13.06
C ASN A 492 5.10 5.63 -12.87
N THR A 493 5.77 6.53 -12.16
CA THR A 493 5.25 7.83 -11.76
C THR A 493 5.74 8.93 -12.69
N ASP A 494 4.86 9.80 -13.16
CA ASP A 494 5.26 11.04 -13.85
C ASP A 494 5.74 12.10 -12.84
N PHE A 495 5.21 12.02 -11.62
CA PHE A 495 5.53 12.89 -10.50
C PHE A 495 5.67 12.06 -9.23
N GLN A 496 6.72 12.35 -8.45
CA GLN A 496 6.94 11.78 -7.14
C GLN A 496 7.46 12.86 -6.19
N SER A 497 6.98 12.88 -4.95
CA SER A 497 7.48 13.78 -3.92
C SER A 497 7.50 13.11 -2.55
N PRO A 498 8.61 13.16 -1.79
CA PRO A 498 8.69 12.56 -0.48
C PRO A 498 7.69 13.22 0.49
N ILE A 499 6.97 12.41 1.25
CA ILE A 499 6.14 12.93 2.35
C ILE A 499 7.04 13.38 3.49
N PHE A 500 8.03 12.56 3.81
CA PHE A 500 9.07 12.80 4.80
C PHE A 500 10.40 12.24 4.27
N PRO A 501 11.55 12.70 4.80
CA PRO A 501 12.84 12.11 4.46
C PRO A 501 12.84 10.60 4.76
N PRO A 502 13.43 9.77 3.91
CA PRO A 502 13.60 8.35 4.23
C PRO A 502 14.36 8.23 5.55
N HIS A 503 13.85 7.43 6.47
CA HIS A 503 14.47 7.20 7.76
C HIS A 503 14.98 5.77 7.80
N MET A 504 16.29 5.60 7.79
CA MET A 504 16.97 4.32 7.98
C MET A 504 17.77 4.39 9.27
N SER A 505 17.72 3.33 10.05
CA SER A 505 18.53 3.14 11.26
C SER A 505 19.25 1.82 11.17
N THR A 506 20.42 1.74 11.81
CA THR A 506 21.15 0.48 11.93
C THR A 506 20.29 -0.55 12.65
N PHE A 507 20.04 -1.66 11.97
CA PHE A 507 19.32 -2.82 12.47
C PHE A 507 20.30 -3.71 13.23
N PHE A 508 21.31 -4.20 12.52
CA PHE A 508 22.43 -4.98 13.02
C PHE A 508 23.70 -4.47 12.34
N ASP A 509 24.75 -4.30 13.14
CA ASP A 509 26.10 -3.95 12.70
C ASP A 509 27.03 -4.76 13.61
N GLU A 510 26.96 -6.07 13.43
CA GLU A 510 27.60 -7.05 14.31
C GLU A 510 28.21 -8.18 13.48
N CYS A 511 29.36 -8.66 13.95
CA CYS A 511 30.00 -9.86 13.42
C CYS A 511 29.71 -11.04 14.35
N TYR A 512 29.03 -12.05 13.82
CA TYR A 512 28.66 -13.27 14.53
C TYR A 512 29.72 -14.34 14.30
N PRO A 513 30.51 -14.71 15.32
CA PRO A 513 31.48 -15.79 15.17
C PRO A 513 30.72 -17.10 14.98
N LEU A 514 31.00 -17.81 13.90
CA LEU A 514 30.48 -19.16 13.73
C LEU A 514 31.25 -20.05 14.71
N LYS A 515 30.57 -20.53 15.76
CA LYS A 515 31.17 -21.51 16.68
C LYS A 515 31.70 -22.67 15.82
N LYS A 516 32.93 -23.08 16.11
CA LYS A 516 33.58 -24.28 15.54
C LYS A 516 32.50 -25.36 15.38
N MET A 517 32.25 -25.84 14.16
CA MET A 517 31.45 -27.05 13.98
C MET A 517 32.19 -28.16 14.73
N ASP A 518 31.67 -28.55 15.89
CA ASP A 518 32.21 -29.67 16.64
C ASP A 518 32.24 -30.90 15.72
N GLY A 519 33.45 -31.40 15.42
CA GLY A 519 33.66 -32.61 14.63
C GLY A 519 34.15 -32.44 13.19
N VAL A 520 34.33 -31.23 12.64
CA VAL A 520 34.98 -31.09 11.33
C VAL A 520 36.51 -31.04 11.51
N PRO A 521 37.29 -31.98 10.92
CA PRO A 521 38.73 -32.03 11.09
C PRO A 521 39.40 -30.75 10.58
N SER A 522 40.20 -30.10 11.44
CA SER A 522 41.12 -29.06 10.97
C SER A 522 41.99 -29.64 9.86
N PRO A 523 42.10 -29.01 8.67
CA PRO A 523 42.97 -29.49 7.60
C PRO A 523 44.43 -29.62 8.07
N ARG A 524 44.84 -28.81 9.06
CA ARG A 524 46.15 -28.88 9.69
C ARG A 524 46.27 -30.06 10.65
N ALA A 525 45.26 -30.33 11.46
CA ALA A 525 45.22 -31.49 12.34
C ALA A 525 45.22 -32.80 11.53
N THR A 526 44.45 -32.86 10.45
CA THR A 526 44.41 -34.01 9.52
C THR A 526 45.77 -34.25 8.88
N LYS A 527 46.38 -33.20 8.32
CA LYS A 527 47.73 -33.28 7.73
C LYS A 527 48.79 -33.69 8.77
N LEU A 528 48.67 -33.20 10.00
CA LEU A 528 49.57 -33.57 11.09
C LEU A 528 49.41 -35.05 11.47
N CYS A 529 48.18 -35.58 11.50
CA CYS A 529 47.92 -37.01 11.73
C CYS A 529 48.52 -37.89 10.62
N GLU A 530 48.39 -37.50 9.36
CA GLU A 530 49.02 -38.22 8.23
C GLU A 530 50.55 -38.26 8.36
N GLN A 531 51.15 -37.16 8.80
CA GLN A 531 52.59 -37.08 9.06
C GLN A 531 52.98 -37.96 10.25
N PHE A 532 52.21 -37.96 11.34
CA PHE A 532 52.43 -38.87 12.47
C PHE A 532 52.33 -40.34 12.04
N ARG A 533 51.37 -40.67 11.16
CA ARG A 533 51.20 -42.02 10.61
C ARG A 533 52.42 -42.42 9.80
N THR A 534 52.87 -41.53 8.90
CA THR A 534 54.07 -41.74 8.09
C THR A 534 55.31 -41.94 8.97
N PHE A 535 55.49 -41.10 9.99
CA PHE A 535 56.59 -41.22 10.94
C PHE A 535 56.58 -42.53 11.73
N ALA A 536 55.39 -43.02 12.08
CA ALA A 536 55.24 -44.29 12.77
C ALA A 536 55.54 -45.48 11.88
N THR A 537 55.10 -45.45 10.61
CA THR A 537 55.39 -46.54 9.65
C THR A 537 56.89 -46.65 9.32
N GLU A 538 57.64 -45.55 9.39
CA GLU A 538 59.09 -45.54 9.18
C GLU A 538 59.88 -46.11 10.38
N ARG A 539 59.25 -46.32 11.54
CA ARG A 539 59.92 -46.81 12.77
C ARG A 539 59.43 -48.20 13.15
N GLU A 540 60.37 -49.10 13.38
CA GLU A 540 60.10 -50.48 13.81
C GLU A 540 59.38 -50.54 15.18
N LYS A 541 59.56 -49.52 16.04
CA LYS A 541 58.83 -49.36 17.31
C LYS A 541 58.52 -47.88 17.59
N ILE A 542 57.27 -47.60 17.96
CA ILE A 542 56.83 -46.30 18.49
C ILE A 542 56.42 -46.43 19.96
N GLY A 543 56.58 -45.35 20.73
CA GLY A 543 56.21 -45.31 22.15
C GLY A 543 54.71 -45.14 22.37
N ALA A 544 54.25 -45.43 23.60
CA ALA A 544 52.83 -45.44 23.97
C ALA A 544 52.10 -44.12 23.65
N ASN A 545 52.75 -42.97 23.84
CA ASN A 545 52.14 -41.66 23.57
C ASN A 545 52.02 -41.37 22.07
N GLN A 546 52.91 -41.90 21.23
CA GLN A 546 52.82 -41.79 19.77
C GLN A 546 51.68 -42.67 19.25
N GLN A 547 51.56 -43.89 19.80
CA GLN A 547 50.45 -44.78 19.49
C GLN A 547 49.11 -44.18 19.92
N ALA A 548 49.03 -43.63 21.14
CA ALA A 548 47.83 -42.97 21.64
C ALA A 548 47.44 -41.74 20.80
N THR A 549 48.43 -40.97 20.33
CA THR A 549 48.18 -39.84 19.41
C THR A 549 47.58 -40.34 18.09
N LEU A 550 48.10 -41.43 17.52
CA LEU A 550 47.57 -42.02 16.29
C LEU A 550 46.17 -42.61 16.46
N THR A 551 45.92 -43.32 17.56
CA THR A 551 44.60 -43.86 17.86
C THR A 551 43.57 -42.74 18.04
N ALA A 552 43.94 -41.65 18.71
CA ALA A 552 43.09 -40.47 18.83
C ALA A 552 42.87 -39.76 17.48
N CYS A 553 43.91 -39.66 16.65
CA CYS A 553 43.82 -39.18 15.26
C CYS A 553 42.84 -40.01 14.42
N GLU A 554 42.86 -41.33 14.53
CA GLU A 554 41.97 -42.24 13.81
C GLU A 554 40.52 -42.16 14.30
N ALA A 555 40.33 -41.92 15.60
CA ALA A 555 39.04 -41.66 16.21
C ALA A 555 38.54 -40.20 16.00
N GLN A 556 39.33 -39.34 15.36
CA GLN A 556 39.07 -37.90 15.22
C GLN A 556 38.83 -37.16 16.56
N ASP A 557 39.43 -37.67 17.64
CA ASP A 557 39.39 -37.07 18.98
C ASP A 557 40.61 -36.14 19.15
N TRP A 558 40.45 -34.89 18.73
CA TRP A 558 41.55 -33.91 18.66
C TRP A 558 42.09 -33.49 20.03
N ASP A 559 41.24 -33.45 21.05
CA ASP A 559 41.66 -33.16 22.43
C ASP A 559 42.46 -34.33 23.02
N ALA A 560 42.04 -35.58 22.77
CA ALA A 560 42.83 -36.74 23.14
C ALA A 560 44.14 -36.81 22.35
N ALA A 561 44.14 -36.44 21.07
CA ALA A 561 45.34 -36.39 20.23
C ALA A 561 46.34 -35.35 20.73
N GLU A 562 45.89 -34.13 21.08
CA GLU A 562 46.74 -33.11 21.69
C GLU A 562 47.35 -33.60 23.00
N LYS A 563 46.50 -34.13 23.89
CA LYS A 563 46.91 -34.59 25.22
C LYS A 563 47.95 -35.71 25.13
N ALA A 564 47.73 -36.69 24.26
CA ALA A 564 48.66 -37.77 24.00
C ALA A 564 49.97 -37.25 23.38
N CYS A 565 49.87 -36.34 22.39
CA CYS A 565 51.02 -35.76 21.73
C CYS A 565 51.94 -35.01 22.72
N LYS A 566 51.37 -34.26 23.66
CA LYS A 566 52.13 -33.54 24.70
C LYS A 566 52.93 -34.49 25.61
N GLY A 567 52.53 -35.75 25.70
CA GLY A 567 53.28 -36.79 26.42
C GLY A 567 54.48 -37.35 25.65
N ILE A 568 54.64 -37.04 24.35
CA ILE A 568 55.75 -37.55 23.55
C ILE A 568 57.05 -36.86 23.98
N ASN A 569 58.13 -37.66 24.10
CA ASN A 569 59.44 -37.14 24.45
C ASN A 569 59.89 -36.02 23.50
N THR A 570 60.38 -34.91 24.05
CA THR A 570 60.74 -33.70 23.29
C THR A 570 61.80 -33.95 22.22
N ARG A 571 62.73 -34.90 22.40
CA ARG A 571 63.70 -35.29 21.36
C ARG A 571 63.01 -35.96 20.17
N VAL A 572 61.97 -36.76 20.43
CA VAL A 572 61.17 -37.43 19.40
C VAL A 572 60.34 -36.41 18.64
N LEU A 573 59.66 -35.49 19.33
CA LEU A 573 58.94 -34.38 18.69
C LEU A 573 59.85 -33.46 17.88
N SER A 574 61.07 -33.19 18.37
CA SER A 574 62.07 -32.42 17.63
C SER A 574 62.51 -33.13 16.34
N THR A 575 62.71 -34.45 16.40
CA THR A 575 63.08 -35.26 15.22
C THR A 575 61.94 -35.28 14.21
N PHE A 576 60.71 -35.46 14.68
CA PHE A 576 59.50 -35.40 13.86
C PHE A 576 59.35 -34.04 13.15
N SER A 577 59.43 -32.94 13.90
CA SER A 577 59.30 -31.58 13.36
C SER A 577 60.35 -31.28 12.28
N LYS A 578 61.61 -31.67 12.50
CA LYS A 578 62.69 -31.51 11.52
C LYS A 578 62.45 -32.31 10.24
N ARG A 579 61.87 -33.51 10.33
CA ARG A 579 61.66 -34.43 9.20
C ARG A 579 60.60 -33.94 8.23
N PHE A 580 59.48 -33.43 8.74
CA PHE A 580 58.35 -32.99 7.91
C PHE A 580 58.38 -31.51 7.54
N SER A 581 59.52 -30.85 7.79
CA SER A 581 59.79 -29.45 7.44
C SER A 581 58.59 -28.54 7.70
N LEU A 582 57.96 -28.67 8.88
CA LEU A 582 56.74 -27.95 9.22
C LEU A 582 57.02 -26.44 9.12
N PRO A 583 56.54 -25.75 8.06
CA PRO A 583 57.04 -24.42 7.70
C PRO A 583 56.56 -23.33 8.67
N PHE A 584 55.79 -23.70 9.70
CA PHE A 584 55.10 -22.79 10.62
C PHE A 584 55.57 -22.89 12.09
N ILE A 585 56.65 -23.61 12.40
CA ILE A 585 57.04 -23.84 13.80
C ILE A 585 58.54 -23.57 14.01
N SER A 586 58.89 -22.31 14.32
CA SER A 586 60.15 -21.96 14.99
C SER A 586 60.08 -22.15 16.52
N LEU A 587 59.05 -22.85 17.00
CA LEU A 587 58.71 -22.98 18.42
C LEU A 587 59.15 -24.31 19.03
N ALA A 588 59.18 -24.32 20.37
CA ALA A 588 59.50 -25.47 21.19
C ALA A 588 58.79 -26.77 20.74
N PRO A 589 59.40 -27.96 20.91
CA PRO A 589 58.83 -29.23 20.45
C PRO A 589 57.38 -29.51 20.89
N THR A 590 56.94 -28.90 22.00
CA THR A 590 55.57 -29.00 22.53
C THR A 590 54.52 -28.22 21.73
N ALA A 591 54.92 -27.21 20.94
CA ALA A 591 54.02 -26.42 20.11
C ALA A 591 53.45 -27.20 18.91
N VAL A 592 54.13 -28.26 18.48
CA VAL A 592 53.65 -29.19 17.42
C VAL A 592 52.30 -29.78 17.80
N CYS A 593 52.08 -30.08 19.08
CA CYS A 593 50.85 -30.68 19.56
C CYS A 593 49.68 -29.69 19.61
N GLY A 594 49.95 -28.38 19.76
CA GLY A 594 48.92 -27.35 19.76
C GLY A 594 48.17 -27.21 18.43
N VAL A 595 48.72 -27.76 17.34
CA VAL A 595 48.08 -27.80 16.03
C VAL A 595 46.80 -28.66 16.03
N PHE A 596 46.66 -29.60 16.96
CA PHE A 596 45.41 -30.35 17.12
C PHE A 596 44.25 -29.50 17.66
N LYS A 597 44.53 -28.33 18.27
CA LYS A 597 43.52 -27.38 18.76
C LYS A 597 43.18 -26.26 17.80
N LEU A 598 44.03 -26.00 16.81
CA LEU A 598 43.81 -25.02 15.75
C LEU A 598 42.87 -25.63 14.72
#